data_AF-A0A8C6WH28-F1
#
_entry.id   AF-A0A8C6WH28-F1
#
_cell.length_a   1.000
_cell.length_b   1.000
_cell.length_c   1.000
_cell.angle_alpha   90.00
_cell.angle_beta   90.00
_cell.angle_gamma   90.00
#
_symmetry.space_group_name_H-M   'P 1'
#
loop_
_entity.id
_entity.type
_entity.pdbx_description
1 polymer ?
#
loop_
_entity_poly.entity_id
_entity_poly.type
_entity_poly.pdbx_seq_one_letter_code
_entity_poly.pdbx_strand_id
1 'polypeptide(L)'
;TAIMMKQSILVLGAALLCCLTVYANSEAVFVPSECCFHFYVDRLPKNKVDDYRLTSPHCPNKGIIVRMQNGKEFCVNPDQRWVKGITNFIDQKKVAELCRSDSKP
;
A
#
# COMPACT_ATOMS: atom_id res chain seq x y z
N THR A 1 19.41 -18.15 -50.34
CA THR A 1 19.75 -18.74 -49.01
C THR A 1 20.51 -17.76 -48.12
N ALA A 2 21.54 -17.04 -48.60
CA ALA A 2 22.26 -16.03 -47.81
C ALA A 2 21.39 -14.83 -47.32
N ILE A 3 20.41 -14.41 -48.12
CA ILE A 3 19.48 -13.32 -47.77
C ILE A 3 18.54 -13.73 -46.61
N MET A 4 18.06 -14.98 -46.61
CA MET A 4 17.20 -15.51 -45.53
C MET A 4 17.98 -15.72 -44.22
N MET A 5 19.26 -16.08 -44.30
CA MET A 5 20.14 -16.23 -43.14
C MET A 5 20.46 -14.87 -42.49
N LYS A 6 20.66 -13.82 -43.29
CA LYS A 6 20.92 -12.45 -42.81
C LYS A 6 19.70 -11.81 -42.14
N GLN A 7 18.49 -12.07 -42.65
CA GLN A 7 17.26 -11.65 -41.99
C GLN A 7 17.04 -12.39 -40.67
N SER A 8 17.32 -13.70 -40.63
CA SER A 8 17.23 -14.50 -39.40
C SER A 8 18.20 -14.01 -38.31
N ILE A 9 19.43 -13.65 -38.68
CA ILE A 9 20.43 -13.09 -37.76
C ILE A 9 19.98 -11.72 -37.23
N LEU A 10 19.38 -10.87 -38.07
CA LEU A 10 18.88 -9.56 -37.66
C LEU A 10 17.73 -9.69 -36.65
N VAL A 11 16.82 -10.65 -36.89
CA VAL A 11 15.68 -10.92 -35.99
C VAL A 11 16.14 -11.47 -34.65
N LEU A 12 17.08 -12.43 -34.64
CA LEU A 12 17.65 -12.93 -33.38
C LEU A 12 18.39 -11.84 -32.61
N GLY A 13 19.15 -11.00 -33.30
CA GLY A 13 19.85 -9.87 -32.68
C GLY A 13 18.88 -8.89 -32.02
N ALA A 14 17.82 -8.50 -32.73
CA ALA A 14 16.80 -7.60 -32.20
C ALA A 14 16.06 -8.22 -30.99
N ALA A 15 15.73 -9.51 -31.05
CA ALA A 15 15.07 -10.20 -29.93
C ALA A 15 15.96 -10.24 -28.67
N LEU A 16 17.25 -10.55 -28.82
CA LEU A 16 18.22 -10.54 -27.72
C LEU A 16 18.39 -9.15 -27.11
N LEU A 17 18.49 -8.11 -27.95
CA LEU A 17 18.54 -6.72 -27.50
C LEU A 17 17.28 -6.31 -26.73
N CYS A 18 16.09 -6.69 -27.19
CA CYS A 18 14.84 -6.45 -26.48
C CYS A 18 14.78 -7.18 -25.13
N CYS A 19 15.26 -8.42 -25.04
CA CYS A 19 15.29 -9.15 -23.77
C CYS A 19 16.25 -8.49 -22.77
N LEU A 20 17.42 -8.04 -23.24
CA LEU A 20 18.41 -7.35 -22.41
C LEU A 20 17.89 -6.01 -21.88
N THR A 21 17.16 -5.24 -22.70
CA THR A 21 16.57 -3.97 -22.24
C THR A 21 15.45 -4.19 -21.23
N VAL A 22 14.60 -5.21 -21.39
CA VAL A 22 13.57 -5.53 -20.38
C VAL A 22 14.21 -5.95 -19.05
N TYR A 23 15.29 -6.72 -19.08
CA TYR A 23 15.99 -7.15 -17.87
C TYR A 23 16.73 -6.00 -17.17
N ALA A 24 17.41 -5.15 -17.95
CA ALA A 24 18.15 -3.99 -17.41
C ALA A 24 17.24 -2.91 -16.83
N ASN A 25 15.99 -2.82 -17.29
CA ASN A 25 14.99 -1.90 -16.77
C ASN A 25 14.10 -2.53 -15.68
N SER A 26 14.48 -3.69 -15.12
CA SER A 26 13.85 -4.21 -13.90
C SER A 26 14.31 -3.43 -12.65
N GLU A 27 14.20 -2.10 -12.73
CA GLU A 27 14.21 -1.25 -11.55
C GLU A 27 12.97 -1.64 -10.76
N ALA A 28 13.16 -2.36 -9.65
CA ALA A 28 12.11 -2.51 -8.66
C ALA A 28 11.67 -1.09 -8.29
N VAL A 29 10.52 -0.65 -8.80
CA VAL A 29 9.97 0.67 -8.50
C VAL A 29 9.86 0.75 -7.00
N PHE A 30 10.80 1.43 -6.36
CA PHE A 30 10.87 1.57 -4.92
C PHE A 30 9.79 2.57 -4.53
N VAL A 31 8.52 2.12 -4.55
CA VAL A 31 7.40 2.90 -4.06
C VAL A 31 7.74 3.20 -2.61
N PRO A 32 7.92 4.48 -2.22
CA PRO A 32 8.24 4.83 -0.85
C PRO A 32 7.17 4.21 0.05
N SER A 33 7.58 3.33 0.95
CA SER A 33 6.66 2.73 1.90
C SER A 33 6.27 3.80 2.91
N GLU A 34 4.98 4.05 3.08
CA GLU A 34 4.52 4.92 4.14
C GLU A 34 4.80 4.27 5.50
N CYS A 35 5.79 4.81 6.19
CA CYS A 35 6.29 4.33 7.47
C CYS A 35 6.09 5.34 8.59
N CYS A 36 5.89 4.83 9.80
CA CYS A 36 5.84 5.63 11.02
C CYS A 36 7.20 5.61 11.73
N PHE A 37 7.81 6.79 11.87
CA PHE A 37 9.05 6.98 12.63
C PHE A 37 8.79 7.60 14.00
N HIS A 38 7.67 8.31 14.16
CA HIS A 38 7.23 8.91 15.40
C HIS A 38 5.78 8.54 15.67
N PHE A 39 5.46 8.33 16.94
CA PHE A 39 4.14 7.91 17.37
C PHE A 39 3.48 8.97 18.24
N TYR A 40 2.23 9.28 17.93
CA TYR A 40 1.40 10.14 18.74
C TYR A 40 1.10 9.45 20.09
N VAL A 41 1.35 10.17 21.18
CA VAL A 41 1.31 9.61 22.54
C VAL A 41 -0.08 9.75 23.16
N ASP A 42 -0.79 10.82 22.84
CA ASP A 42 -2.10 11.11 23.41
C ASP A 42 -3.23 10.33 22.74
N ARG A 43 -4.35 10.21 23.44
CA ARG A 43 -5.52 9.47 22.93
C ARG A 43 -6.27 10.30 21.91
N LEU A 44 -6.52 9.70 20.75
CA LEU A 44 -7.39 10.28 19.74
C LEU A 44 -8.87 10.08 20.10
N PRO A 45 -9.73 11.08 19.88
CA PRO A 45 -11.17 10.96 20.09
C PRO A 45 -11.77 10.05 19.01
N LYS A 46 -12.15 8.84 19.43
CA LYS A 46 -12.69 7.75 18.59
C LYS A 46 -13.82 8.16 17.64
N ASN A 47 -14.72 9.04 18.08
CA ASN A 47 -15.85 9.55 17.29
C ASN A 47 -15.46 10.52 16.17
N LYS A 48 -14.22 11.03 16.17
CA LYS A 48 -13.68 11.92 15.13
C LYS A 48 -12.73 11.20 14.18
N VAL A 49 -12.54 9.90 14.35
CA VAL A 49 -11.76 9.07 13.43
C VAL A 49 -12.62 8.81 12.20
N ASP A 50 -12.00 8.99 11.03
CA ASP A 50 -12.61 8.72 9.73
C ASP A 50 -12.24 7.31 9.26
N ASP A 51 -10.94 7.02 9.20
CA ASP A 51 -10.41 5.72 8.79
C ASP A 51 -9.04 5.44 9.43
N TYR A 52 -8.52 4.23 9.24
CA TYR A 52 -7.14 3.87 9.56
C TYR A 52 -6.55 2.94 8.50
N ARG A 53 -5.22 2.94 8.40
CA ARG A 53 -4.44 2.07 7.53
C ARG A 53 -3.17 1.58 8.23
N LEU A 54 -2.75 0.36 7.93
CA LEU A 54 -1.50 -0.20 8.44
C LEU A 54 -0.33 0.32 7.61
N THR A 55 0.81 0.56 8.26
CA THR A 55 2.06 0.84 7.53
C THR A 55 2.52 -0.40 6.76
N SER A 56 3.39 -0.20 5.77
CA SER A 56 3.98 -1.31 5.00
C SER A 56 4.67 -2.33 5.93
N PRO A 57 4.59 -3.65 5.64
CA PRO A 57 5.34 -4.65 6.38
C PRO A 57 6.86 -4.51 6.24
N HIS A 58 7.33 -3.75 5.24
CA HIS A 58 8.74 -3.43 5.02
C HIS A 58 9.25 -2.30 5.94
N CYS A 59 8.36 -1.64 6.69
CA CYS A 59 8.78 -0.60 7.62
C CYS A 59 9.52 -1.19 8.82
N PRO A 60 10.55 -0.50 9.34
CA PRO A 60 11.30 -0.97 10.51
C PRO A 60 10.42 -1.05 11.76
N ASN A 61 9.42 -0.18 11.86
CA ASN A 61 8.45 -0.15 12.95
C ASN A 61 7.06 -0.47 12.40
N LYS A 62 6.32 -1.33 13.11
CA LYS A 62 4.89 -1.53 12.85
C LYS A 62 4.13 -0.30 13.34
N GLY A 63 3.36 0.32 12.44
CA GLY A 63 2.55 1.48 12.76
C GLY A 63 1.14 1.37 12.19
N ILE A 64 0.25 2.18 12.77
CA ILE A 64 -1.08 2.43 12.22
C ILE A 64 -1.18 3.92 11.96
N ILE A 65 -1.62 4.29 10.76
CA ILE A 65 -1.91 5.67 10.40
C ILE A 65 -3.42 5.86 10.54
N VAL A 66 -3.82 6.71 11.47
CA VAL A 66 -5.22 7.06 11.73
C VAL A 66 -5.54 8.38 11.05
N ARG A 67 -6.53 8.38 10.16
CA ARG A 67 -7.06 9.58 9.51
C ARG A 67 -8.26 10.11 10.28
N MET A 68 -8.20 11.36 10.69
CA MET A 68 -9.29 12.06 11.36
C MET A 68 -10.23 12.69 10.33
N GLN A 69 -11.47 12.96 10.72
CA GLN A 69 -12.48 13.61 9.86
C GLN A 69 -12.06 15.00 9.34
N ASN A 70 -11.14 15.67 10.03
CA ASN A 70 -10.58 16.94 9.58
C ASN A 70 -9.37 16.76 8.61
N GLY A 71 -9.13 15.54 8.13
CA GLY A 71 -8.06 15.20 7.21
C GLY A 71 -6.68 15.03 7.85
N LYS A 72 -6.51 15.31 9.16
CA LYS A 72 -5.23 15.11 9.84
C LYS A 72 -4.94 13.62 10.01
N GLU A 73 -3.71 13.22 9.74
CA GLU A 73 -3.24 11.85 9.93
C GLU A 73 -2.27 11.75 11.11
N PHE A 74 -2.36 10.66 11.87
CA PHE A 74 -1.53 10.41 13.03
C PHE A 74 -0.97 8.99 12.98
N CYS A 75 0.35 8.87 13.09
CA CYS A 75 1.00 7.60 13.39
C CYS A 75 0.75 7.21 14.85
N VAL A 76 0.20 6.03 15.09
CA VAL A 76 -0.10 5.52 16.43
C VAL A 76 0.47 4.10 16.61
N ASN A 77 0.88 3.78 17.83
CA ASN A 77 1.49 2.49 18.14
C ASN A 77 0.39 1.41 18.27
N PRO A 78 0.44 0.30 17.49
CA PRO A 78 -0.57 -0.77 17.53
C PRO A 78 -0.69 -1.48 18.89
N ASP A 79 0.34 -1.42 19.73
CA ASP A 79 0.35 -2.08 21.05
C ASP A 79 -0.48 -1.33 22.09
N GLN A 80 -0.82 -0.06 21.83
CA GLN A 80 -1.63 0.75 22.72
C GLN A 80 -3.08 0.26 22.77
N ARG A 81 -3.62 0.03 23.97
CA ARG A 81 -4.99 -0.48 24.15
C ARG A 81 -6.05 0.41 23.51
N TRP A 82 -5.88 1.73 23.57
CA TRP A 82 -6.84 2.68 22.99
C TRP A 82 -6.83 2.65 21.46
N VAL A 83 -5.68 2.35 20.84
CA VAL A 83 -5.56 2.19 19.38
C VAL A 83 -6.38 1.00 18.92
N LYS A 84 -6.27 -0.15 19.61
CA LYS A 84 -7.12 -1.33 19.34
C LYS A 84 -8.62 -1.00 19.47
N GLY A 85 -8.97 -0.16 20.44
CA GLY A 85 -10.34 0.32 20.61
C GLY A 85 -10.87 1.20 19.47
N ILE A 86 -9.98 1.91 18.77
CA ILE A 86 -10.30 2.69 17.57
C ILE A 86 -10.45 1.77 16.37
N THR A 87 -9.45 0.91 16.09
CA THR A 87 -9.48 0.01 14.92
C THR A 87 -10.75 -0.85 14.91
N ASN A 88 -11.06 -1.49 16.04
CA ASN A 88 -12.25 -2.34 16.16
C ASN A 88 -13.56 -1.59 15.87
N PHE A 89 -13.64 -0.31 16.22
CA PHE A 89 -14.85 0.48 15.96
C PHE A 89 -14.98 0.90 14.52
N ILE A 90 -13.86 1.26 13.89
CA ILE A 90 -13.85 1.54 12.46
C ILE A 90 -14.18 0.26 11.68
N ASP A 91 -13.65 -0.89 12.08
CA ASP A 91 -13.97 -2.18 11.45
C ASP A 91 -15.46 -2.51 11.58
N GLN A 92 -16.05 -2.36 12.78
CA GLN A 92 -17.49 -2.55 12.98
C GLN A 92 -18.33 -1.59 12.14
N LYS A 93 -17.90 -0.33 12.02
CA LYS A 93 -18.57 0.67 11.19
C LYS A 93 -18.54 0.26 9.71
N LYS A 94 -17.37 -0.15 9.19
CA LYS A 94 -17.20 -0.64 7.82
C LYS A 94 -18.06 -1.86 7.54
N VAL A 95 -18.09 -2.84 8.45
CA VAL A 95 -18.95 -4.03 8.32
C VAL A 95 -20.43 -3.63 8.28
N ALA A 96 -20.87 -2.74 9.16
CA ALA A 96 -22.26 -2.26 9.17
C ALA A 96 -22.61 -1.49 7.88
N GLU A 97 -21.68 -0.74 7.30
CA GLU A 97 -21.87 -0.05 6.02
C GLU A 97 -21.93 -1.03 4.83
N LEU A 98 -21.06 -2.04 4.81
CA LEU A 98 -21.11 -3.14 3.84
C LEU A 98 -22.47 -3.85 3.88
N CYS A 99 -22.94 -4.26 5.06
CA CYS A 99 -24.24 -4.91 5.20
C CYS A 99 -25.41 -4.01 4.76
N ARG A 100 -25.30 -2.68 4.90
CA ARG A 100 -26.33 -1.75 4.39
C ARG A 100 -26.29 -1.64 2.87
N SER A 101 -25.11 -1.66 2.27
CA SER A 101 -24.93 -1.66 0.81
C SER A 101 -25.63 -2.87 0.18
N ASP A 102 -25.46 -4.06 0.76
CA ASP A 102 -26.05 -5.30 0.25
C ASP A 102 -27.58 -5.34 0.38
N SER A 103 -28.14 -4.58 1.32
CA SER A 103 -29.59 -4.50 1.56
C SER A 103 -30.34 -3.50 0.68
N LYS A 104 -29.63 -2.72 -0.15
CA LYS A 104 -30.24 -1.72 -1.02
C LYS A 104 -30.71 -2.40 -2.32
N PRO A 105 -32.02 -2.35 -2.65
CA PRO A 105 -32.57 -2.95 -3.88
C PRO A 105 -32.07 -2.28 -5.15
#